data_AF-A0A1I0FYW3-F1
#
_entry.id   AF-A0A1I0FYW3-F1
#
_cell.length_a   1.000
_cell.length_b   1.000
_cell.length_c   1.000
_cell.angle_alpha   90.00
_cell.angle_beta   90.00
_cell.angle_gamma   90.00
#
_symmetry.space_group_name_H-M   'P 1'
#
loop_
_entity.id
_entity.type
_entity.pdbx_description
1 polymer ?
#
loop_
_entity_poly.entity_id
_entity_poly.type
_entity_poly.pdbx_seq_one_letter_code
_entity_poly.pdbx_strand_id
1 'polypeptide(L)'
;MIKKPLKLTKNALMLIGVIILILIVFIVLKFGTGDIKKEPEDVNKETLSSLVLENQVLKVELLDFISSKNYDEKYQEVSMYIKEKEEIRGYKIAGDQEFNKVMQLLPPGKQSPLLNNSSEMPTHEAYILVLIGDIAQYKNSQGEDVYRIINARLNYYKQSLLLENDYDSVYIASIDGKKEKMVKIEEYKQVLSNPDEYMLMLQW
;
A
#
# COMPACT_ATOMS: atom_id res chain seq x y z
N MET A 1 -56.43 55.53 -36.12
CA MET A 1 -56.34 55.83 -34.68
C MET A 1 -54.87 55.85 -34.28
N ILE A 2 -54.35 57.02 -33.88
CA ILE A 2 -52.95 57.18 -33.47
C ILE A 2 -52.83 56.77 -31.99
N LYS A 3 -52.01 55.75 -31.67
CA LYS A 3 -51.75 55.32 -30.29
C LYS A 3 -51.04 56.44 -29.53
N LYS A 4 -51.65 56.94 -28.45
CA LYS A 4 -51.00 57.87 -27.51
C LYS A 4 -49.80 57.15 -26.85
N PRO A 5 -48.60 57.77 -26.79
CA PRO A 5 -47.50 57.21 -26.05
C PRO A 5 -47.83 57.26 -24.55
N LEU A 6 -47.76 56.11 -23.86
CA LEU A 6 -47.83 56.06 -22.40
C LEU A 6 -46.63 56.83 -21.84
N LYS A 7 -46.87 58.02 -21.30
CA LYS A 7 -45.88 58.75 -20.52
C LYS A 7 -45.97 58.26 -19.08
N LEU A 8 -44.91 57.62 -18.60
CA LEU A 8 -44.80 57.24 -17.20
C LEU A 8 -44.86 58.50 -16.33
N THR A 9 -45.65 58.45 -15.26
CA THR A 9 -45.68 59.54 -14.27
C THR A 9 -44.38 59.54 -13.47
N LYS A 10 -43.98 60.71 -12.95
CA LYS A 10 -42.76 60.83 -12.12
C LYS A 10 -42.75 59.84 -10.94
N ASN A 11 -43.92 59.57 -10.38
CA ASN A 11 -44.10 58.63 -9.27
C ASN A 11 -43.88 57.18 -9.72
N ALA A 12 -44.31 56.80 -10.93
CA ALA A 12 -44.05 55.48 -11.48
C ALA A 12 -42.55 55.27 -11.78
N LEU A 13 -41.86 56.32 -12.25
CA LEU A 13 -40.42 56.27 -12.48
C LEU A 13 -39.63 56.12 -11.17
N MET A 14 -40.06 56.84 -10.12
CA MET A 14 -39.47 56.74 -8.79
C MET A 14 -39.70 55.34 -8.17
N LEU A 15 -40.89 54.76 -8.35
CA LEU A 15 -41.20 53.41 -7.87
C LEU A 15 -40.30 52.34 -8.53
N ILE A 16 -40.09 52.45 -9.84
CA ILE A 16 -39.19 51.54 -10.57
C ILE A 16 -37.75 51.68 -10.06
N GLY A 17 -37.29 52.90 -9.80
CA GLY A 17 -35.95 53.14 -9.23
C GLY A 17 -35.77 52.48 -7.85
N VAL A 18 -36.79 52.56 -6.98
CA VAL A 18 -36.75 51.93 -5.65
C VAL A 18 -36.75 50.40 -5.78
N ILE A 19 -37.55 49.83 -6.69
CA ILE A 19 -37.58 48.38 -6.92
C ILE A 19 -36.22 47.88 -7.39
N ILE A 20 -35.57 48.59 -8.33
CA ILE A 20 -34.23 48.23 -8.82
C ILE A 20 -33.21 48.29 -7.68
N LEU A 21 -33.26 49.32 -6.83
CA LEU A 21 -32.34 49.46 -5.70
C LEU A 21 -32.48 48.31 -4.70
N ILE A 22 -33.70 47.90 -4.37
CA ILE A 22 -33.98 46.76 -3.49
C ILE A 22 -33.44 45.47 -4.11
N LEU A 23 -33.59 45.29 -5.42
CA LEU A 23 -33.10 44.11 -6.15
C LEU A 23 -31.56 44.03 -6.13
N ILE A 24 -30.88 45.17 -6.28
CA ILE A 24 -29.41 45.24 -6.18
C ILE A 24 -28.95 44.88 -4.76
N VAL A 25 -29.59 45.44 -3.74
CA VAL A 25 -29.27 45.12 -2.33
C VAL A 25 -29.50 43.64 -2.04
N PHE A 26 -30.57 43.06 -2.58
CA PHE A 26 -30.86 41.64 -2.41
C PHE A 26 -29.82 40.74 -3.10
N ILE A 27 -29.35 41.11 -4.30
CA ILE A 27 -28.26 40.42 -4.99
C ILE A 27 -26.96 40.53 -4.19
N VAL A 28 -26.61 41.71 -3.69
CA VAL A 28 -25.39 41.90 -2.87
C VAL A 28 -25.49 41.15 -1.54
N LEU A 29 -26.65 41.07 -0.90
CA LEU A 29 -26.82 40.27 0.32
C LEU A 29 -26.81 38.76 0.06
N LYS A 30 -27.39 38.29 -1.06
CA LYS A 30 -27.41 36.86 -1.42
C LYS A 30 -26.08 36.35 -1.99
N PHE A 31 -25.33 37.19 -2.70
CA PHE A 31 -24.10 36.81 -3.41
C PHE A 31 -22.83 37.47 -2.84
N GLY A 32 -22.94 38.51 -2.00
CA GLY A 32 -21.81 39.14 -1.33
C GLY A 32 -21.33 38.37 -0.09
N THR A 33 -22.15 37.48 0.46
CA THR A 33 -21.69 36.37 1.29
C THR A 33 -21.53 35.13 0.41
N GLY A 34 -20.78 35.27 -0.67
CA GLY A 34 -20.12 34.09 -1.22
C GLY A 34 -19.32 33.52 -0.05
N ASP A 35 -19.63 32.28 0.35
CA ASP A 35 -18.77 31.54 1.26
C ASP A 35 -17.36 31.70 0.72
N ILE A 36 -16.55 32.54 1.37
CA ILE A 36 -15.11 32.45 1.24
C ILE A 36 -14.89 31.05 1.76
N LYS A 37 -14.81 30.08 0.84
CA LYS A 37 -14.19 28.80 1.09
C LYS A 37 -12.83 29.21 1.61
N LYS A 38 -12.69 29.29 2.94
CA LYS A 38 -11.41 29.15 3.57
C LYS A 38 -10.92 27.85 2.97
N GLU A 39 -9.94 27.94 2.07
CA GLU A 39 -9.12 26.77 1.80
C GLU A 39 -8.80 26.21 3.18
N PRO A 40 -9.05 24.90 3.42
CA PRO A 40 -8.74 24.32 4.70
C PRO A 40 -7.29 24.71 5.01
N GLU A 41 -7.06 25.31 6.18
CA GLU A 41 -5.72 25.64 6.65
C GLU A 41 -4.81 24.46 6.36
N ASP A 42 -3.71 24.75 5.69
CA ASP A 42 -2.76 23.82 5.10
C ASP A 42 -2.44 22.67 6.06
N VAL A 43 -3.12 21.54 5.87
CA VAL A 43 -2.95 20.35 6.69
C VAL A 43 -1.59 19.77 6.34
N ASN A 44 -0.55 20.13 7.11
CA ASN A 44 0.80 19.59 7.04
C ASN A 44 1.31 19.37 5.61
N LYS A 45 1.71 20.46 4.93
CA LYS A 45 2.34 20.37 3.61
C LYS A 45 3.73 19.74 3.72
N GLU A 46 3.76 18.42 3.60
CA GLU A 46 5.00 17.69 3.33
C GLU A 46 5.44 17.98 1.89
N THR A 47 6.69 18.42 1.72
CA THR A 47 7.28 18.64 0.39
C THR A 47 8.29 17.55 0.11
N LEU A 48 8.15 16.88 -1.03
CA LEU A 48 9.11 15.87 -1.47
C LEU A 48 10.49 16.52 -1.63
N SER A 49 11.48 15.97 -0.92
CA SER A 49 12.86 16.46 -0.92
C SER A 49 13.76 15.59 -1.79
N SER A 50 13.73 14.27 -1.61
CA SER A 50 14.60 13.35 -2.36
C SER A 50 14.04 11.92 -2.37
N LEU A 51 14.53 11.11 -3.30
CA LEU A 51 14.38 9.65 -3.28
C LEU A 51 15.65 9.06 -2.65
N VAL A 52 15.54 8.39 -1.51
CA VAL A 52 16.70 7.85 -0.78
C VAL A 52 17.00 6.40 -1.12
N LEU A 53 15.97 5.61 -1.44
CA LEU A 53 16.08 4.26 -1.97
C LEU A 53 15.08 4.08 -3.10
N GLU A 54 15.51 3.43 -4.18
CA GLU A 54 14.71 3.18 -5.37
C GLU A 54 14.55 1.67 -5.63
N ASN A 55 13.30 1.22 -5.74
CA ASN A 55 12.87 -0.13 -6.11
C ASN A 55 13.64 -1.24 -5.38
N GLN A 56 13.76 -1.11 -4.06
CA GLN A 56 14.46 -2.05 -3.19
C GLN A 56 13.49 -3.04 -2.55
N VAL A 57 13.99 -4.22 -2.17
CA VAL A 57 13.26 -5.10 -1.24
C VAL A 57 13.31 -4.46 0.14
N LEU A 58 12.16 -4.03 0.64
CA LEU A 58 12.04 -3.26 1.88
C LEU A 58 11.78 -4.16 3.09
N LYS A 59 10.91 -5.15 2.94
CA LYS A 59 10.53 -6.08 4.02
C LYS A 59 10.17 -7.44 3.44
N VAL A 60 10.48 -8.49 4.19
CA VAL A 60 10.11 -9.88 3.88
C VAL A 60 9.42 -10.46 5.11
N GLU A 61 8.36 -11.25 4.89
CA GLU A 61 7.60 -11.88 5.96
C GLU A 61 7.10 -13.24 5.49
N LEU A 62 7.28 -14.28 6.33
CA LEU A 62 6.60 -15.55 6.13
C LEU A 62 5.11 -15.38 6.47
N LEU A 63 4.24 -15.61 5.49
CA LEU A 63 2.80 -15.59 5.68
C LEU A 63 2.31 -16.87 6.37
N ASP A 64 2.54 -18.01 5.73
CA ASP A 64 2.11 -19.31 6.26
C ASP A 64 2.79 -20.49 5.54
N PHE A 65 2.67 -21.68 6.14
CA PHE A 65 2.97 -22.97 5.55
C PHE A 65 1.68 -23.68 5.14
N ILE A 66 1.50 -23.89 3.83
CA ILE A 66 0.26 -24.41 3.27
C ILE A 66 0.45 -25.84 2.79
N SER A 67 -0.33 -26.76 3.34
CA SER A 67 -0.38 -28.18 3.02
C SER A 67 -1.74 -28.57 2.46
N SER A 68 -1.83 -29.82 2.00
CA SER A 68 -3.11 -30.41 1.58
C SER A 68 -4.17 -30.50 2.69
N LYS A 69 -3.80 -30.26 3.95
CA LYS A 69 -4.69 -30.34 5.12
C LYS A 69 -5.25 -28.99 5.58
N ASN A 70 -4.61 -27.87 5.25
CA ASN A 70 -4.93 -26.53 5.80
C ASN A 70 -5.11 -25.43 4.73
N TYR A 71 -5.32 -25.79 3.47
CA TYR A 71 -5.50 -24.83 2.39
C TYR A 71 -6.97 -24.41 2.19
N ASP A 72 -7.17 -23.21 1.64
CA ASP A 72 -8.45 -22.73 1.10
C ASP A 72 -8.24 -22.32 -0.37
N GLU A 73 -9.10 -22.81 -1.26
CA GLU A 73 -9.05 -22.51 -2.69
C GLU A 73 -9.55 -21.09 -3.01
N LYS A 74 -10.14 -20.38 -2.05
CA LYS A 74 -10.61 -19.02 -2.27
C LYS A 74 -9.46 -18.03 -2.40
N TYR A 75 -9.69 -17.03 -3.24
CA TYR A 75 -8.89 -15.81 -3.20
C TYR A 75 -9.13 -15.09 -1.87
N GLN A 76 -8.04 -14.63 -1.26
CA GLN A 76 -8.06 -13.85 -0.04
C GLN A 76 -7.17 -12.62 -0.20
N GLU A 77 -7.54 -11.54 0.48
CA GLU A 77 -6.70 -10.36 0.61
C GLU A 77 -5.74 -10.57 1.78
N VAL A 78 -4.44 -10.45 1.52
CA VAL A 78 -3.38 -10.52 2.51
C VAL A 78 -2.72 -9.15 2.60
N SER A 79 -2.40 -8.73 3.81
CA SER A 79 -1.87 -7.40 4.11
C SER A 79 -0.50 -7.51 4.77
N MET A 80 0.42 -6.62 4.41
CA MET A 80 1.66 -6.36 5.15
C MET A 80 1.58 -4.97 5.75
N TYR A 81 1.79 -4.89 7.07
CA TYR A 81 1.75 -3.65 7.82
C TYR A 81 3.15 -3.15 8.14
N ILE A 82 3.34 -1.84 7.96
CA ILE A 82 4.50 -1.07 8.43
C ILE A 82 3.99 -0.11 9.50
N LYS A 83 4.48 -0.25 10.72
CA LYS A 83 4.08 0.63 11.83
C LYS A 83 4.84 1.94 11.77
N GLU A 84 4.25 2.99 12.31
CA GLU A 84 4.94 4.25 12.55
C GLU A 84 6.25 3.99 13.32
N LYS A 85 7.34 4.62 12.87
CA LYS A 85 8.71 4.50 13.38
C LYS A 85 9.35 3.12 13.22
N GLU A 86 8.71 2.20 12.50
CA GLU A 86 9.37 0.97 12.09
C GLU A 86 10.60 1.31 11.24
N GLU A 87 11.73 0.66 11.54
CA GLU A 87 12.99 0.89 10.83
C GLU A 87 13.07 -0.04 9.63
N ILE A 88 13.09 0.55 8.44
CA ILE A 88 13.18 -0.16 7.16
C ILE A 88 14.41 0.34 6.43
N ARG A 89 15.36 -0.57 6.18
CA ARG A 89 16.65 -0.25 5.51
C ARG A 89 17.39 0.94 6.13
N GLY A 90 17.32 1.08 7.46
CA GLY A 90 17.95 2.17 8.21
C GLY A 90 17.15 3.46 8.31
N TYR A 91 15.92 3.51 7.78
CA TYR A 91 15.03 4.69 7.84
C TYR A 91 13.81 4.41 8.70
N LYS A 92 13.48 5.33 9.61
CA LYS A 92 12.25 5.27 10.41
C LYS A 92 11.07 5.78 9.60
N ILE A 93 10.14 4.90 9.28
CA ILE A 93 9.00 5.22 8.42
C ILE A 93 7.96 6.02 9.18
N ALA A 94 7.45 7.06 8.55
CA ALA A 94 6.42 7.93 9.10
C ALA A 94 5.02 7.43 8.77
N GLY A 95 4.18 7.41 9.81
CA GLY A 95 2.81 6.92 9.78
C GLY A 95 2.72 5.41 9.57
N ASP A 96 1.56 4.87 9.92
CA ASP A 96 1.22 3.49 9.59
C ASP A 96 0.93 3.37 8.09
N GLN A 97 1.41 2.28 7.48
CA GLN A 97 1.17 1.97 6.08
C GLN A 97 0.78 0.50 5.93
N GLU A 98 -0.21 0.26 5.07
CA GLU A 98 -0.74 -1.06 4.77
C GLU A 98 -0.62 -1.33 3.28
N PHE A 99 -0.08 -2.50 2.94
CA PHE A 99 0.09 -2.96 1.56
C PHE A 99 -0.64 -4.27 1.37
N ASN A 100 -1.54 -4.32 0.39
CA ASN A 100 -2.44 -5.47 0.21
C ASN A 100 -2.14 -6.23 -1.08
N LYS A 101 -2.47 -7.53 -1.06
CA LYS A 101 -2.42 -8.40 -2.23
C LYS A 101 -3.55 -9.40 -2.19
N VAL A 102 -4.22 -9.59 -3.31
CA VAL A 102 -5.19 -10.69 -3.47
C VAL A 102 -4.49 -11.91 -4.05
N MET A 103 -4.59 -13.05 -3.39
CA MET A 103 -3.94 -14.31 -3.81
C MET A 103 -4.67 -15.56 -3.28
N GLN A 104 -4.31 -16.72 -3.83
CA GLN A 104 -4.73 -18.03 -3.32
C GLN A 104 -3.55 -18.72 -2.64
N LEU A 105 -3.83 -19.37 -1.52
CA LEU A 105 -2.86 -20.14 -0.74
C LEU A 105 -3.12 -21.62 -1.01
N LEU A 106 -2.48 -22.13 -2.06
CA LEU A 106 -2.62 -23.52 -2.52
C LEU A 106 -1.47 -24.40 -2.00
N PRO A 107 -1.73 -25.70 -1.77
CA PRO A 107 -0.71 -26.66 -1.38
C PRO A 107 0.23 -26.99 -2.55
N PRO A 108 1.31 -27.75 -2.31
CA PRO A 108 2.18 -28.19 -3.39
C PRO A 108 1.43 -28.98 -4.47
N GLY A 109 1.83 -28.80 -5.72
CA GLY A 109 1.26 -29.52 -6.84
C GLY A 109 1.58 -31.01 -6.78
N LYS A 110 0.64 -31.87 -7.22
CA LYS A 110 0.79 -33.35 -7.23
C LYS A 110 1.96 -33.87 -8.09
N GLN A 111 2.63 -33.02 -8.85
CA GLN A 111 3.73 -33.34 -9.76
C GLN A 111 4.95 -32.41 -9.59
N SER A 112 5.04 -31.70 -8.46
CA SER A 112 6.14 -30.77 -8.18
C SER A 112 7.11 -31.40 -7.19
N PRO A 113 8.03 -32.30 -7.59
CA PRO A 113 9.02 -32.82 -6.66
C PRO A 113 9.91 -31.68 -6.15
N LEU A 114 10.49 -31.83 -4.94
CA LEU A 114 11.41 -30.84 -4.37
C LEU A 114 12.64 -30.61 -5.27
N LEU A 115 13.07 -31.65 -5.99
CA LEU A 115 14.11 -31.61 -7.02
C LEU A 115 13.60 -32.24 -8.30
N ASN A 116 14.20 -31.85 -9.43
CA ASN A 116 13.91 -32.44 -10.75
C ASN A 116 14.09 -33.97 -10.83
N ASN A 117 14.68 -34.62 -9.83
CA ASN A 117 14.93 -36.07 -9.77
C ASN A 117 14.63 -36.74 -8.41
N SER A 118 14.00 -36.04 -7.45
CA SER A 118 13.66 -36.63 -6.15
C SER A 118 12.32 -37.37 -6.22
N SER A 119 12.23 -38.53 -5.55
CA SER A 119 10.96 -39.21 -5.32
C SER A 119 10.14 -38.57 -4.20
N GLU A 120 10.76 -37.70 -3.40
CA GLU A 120 10.11 -37.04 -2.28
C GLU A 120 9.30 -35.84 -2.77
N MET A 121 8.02 -35.86 -2.39
CA MET A 121 7.07 -34.82 -2.75
C MET A 121 6.99 -33.81 -1.61
N PRO A 122 7.02 -32.50 -1.92
CA PRO A 122 6.84 -31.47 -0.91
C PRO A 122 5.51 -31.65 -0.19
N THR A 123 5.54 -31.46 1.12
CA THR A 123 4.36 -31.54 1.98
C THR A 123 3.70 -30.17 2.16
N HIS A 124 4.49 -29.09 2.04
CA HIS A 124 4.02 -27.72 2.23
C HIS A 124 4.60 -26.74 1.21
N GLU A 125 3.89 -25.65 0.96
CA GLU A 125 4.39 -24.42 0.33
C GLU A 125 4.56 -23.35 1.41
N ALA A 126 5.75 -22.79 1.57
CA ALA A 126 5.93 -21.54 2.29
C ALA A 126 5.57 -20.36 1.39
N TYR A 127 4.61 -19.56 1.83
CA TYR A 127 4.26 -18.30 1.18
C TYR A 127 5.01 -17.16 1.84
N ILE A 128 5.86 -16.49 1.06
CA ILE A 128 6.76 -15.46 1.55
C ILE A 128 6.35 -14.15 0.91
N LEU A 129 5.87 -13.21 1.71
CA LEU A 129 5.53 -11.87 1.27
C LEU A 129 6.78 -11.02 1.15
N VAL A 130 6.86 -10.23 0.07
CA VAL A 130 8.00 -9.37 -0.22
C VAL A 130 7.48 -7.99 -0.63
N LEU A 131 7.75 -7.00 0.21
CA LEU A 131 7.46 -5.60 -0.09
C LEU A 131 8.61 -5.01 -0.89
N ILE A 132 8.32 -4.55 -2.10
CA ILE A 132 9.29 -3.88 -2.98
C ILE A 132 8.78 -2.48 -3.24
N GLY A 133 9.64 -1.47 -3.05
CA GLY A 133 9.25 -0.09 -3.30
C GLY A 133 10.40 0.87 -3.10
N ASP A 134 10.05 2.15 -3.05
CA ASP A 134 10.98 3.24 -2.83
C ASP A 134 10.86 3.76 -1.40
N ILE A 135 11.91 4.40 -0.90
CA ILE A 135 11.81 5.27 0.28
C ILE A 135 12.09 6.70 -0.19
N ALA A 136 11.14 7.58 0.07
CA ALA A 136 11.25 9.00 -0.22
C ALA A 136 11.37 9.81 1.06
N GLN A 137 12.22 10.83 1.00
CA GLN A 137 12.40 11.84 2.04
C GLN A 137 11.52 13.05 1.72
N TYR A 138 10.73 13.45 2.70
CA TYR A 138 9.92 14.66 2.70
C TYR A 138 10.42 15.63 3.77
N LYS A 139 10.18 16.91 3.55
CA LYS A 139 10.30 17.96 4.57
C LYS A 139 8.92 18.30 5.10
N ASN A 140 8.71 18.17 6.42
CA ASN A 140 7.48 18.62 7.05
C ASN A 140 7.45 20.15 7.19
N SER A 141 6.33 20.68 7.71
CA SER A 141 6.12 22.11 7.96
C SER A 141 7.17 22.75 8.88
N GLN A 142 7.85 21.95 9.69
CA GLN A 142 8.91 22.34 10.61
C GLN A 142 10.32 22.23 10.00
N GLY A 143 10.45 21.72 8.77
CA GLY A 143 11.72 21.49 8.09
C GLY A 143 12.43 20.18 8.49
N GLU A 144 11.77 19.33 9.26
CA GLU A 144 12.29 18.03 9.69
C GLU A 144 12.11 16.97 8.61
N ASP A 145 12.98 15.97 8.64
CA ASP A 145 12.94 14.85 7.69
C ASP A 145 11.88 13.82 8.07
N VAL A 146 11.05 13.48 7.09
CA VAL A 146 10.00 12.48 7.19
C VAL A 146 10.20 11.46 6.08
N TYR A 147 10.30 10.17 6.41
CA TYR A 147 10.52 9.12 5.44
C TYR A 147 9.24 8.33 5.20
N ARG A 148 8.88 8.11 3.93
CA ARG A 148 7.71 7.31 3.56
C ARG A 148 8.08 6.27 2.51
N ILE A 149 7.42 5.13 2.57
CA ILE A 149 7.50 4.13 1.52
C ILE A 149 6.53 4.59 0.42
N ILE A 150 7.04 4.70 -0.81
CA ILE A 150 6.23 5.11 -1.97
C ILE A 150 6.46 4.14 -3.14
N ASN A 151 5.57 4.17 -4.13
CA ASN A 151 5.62 3.29 -5.31
C ASN A 151 5.78 1.80 -4.97
N ALA A 152 5.27 1.40 -3.80
CA ALA A 152 5.49 0.06 -3.30
C ALA A 152 4.43 -0.92 -3.79
N ARG A 153 4.86 -2.16 -3.95
CA ARG A 153 4.02 -3.30 -4.32
C ARG A 153 4.31 -4.45 -3.38
N LEU A 154 3.25 -5.11 -2.92
CA LEU A 154 3.35 -6.38 -2.23
C LEU A 154 3.38 -7.53 -3.25
N ASN A 155 4.49 -8.27 -3.25
CA ASN A 155 4.64 -9.50 -4.03
C ASN A 155 4.71 -10.72 -3.11
N TYR A 156 4.70 -11.91 -3.69
CA TYR A 156 5.01 -13.14 -2.95
C TYR A 156 5.89 -14.07 -3.75
N TYR A 157 6.63 -14.90 -3.03
CA TYR A 157 7.30 -16.08 -3.55
C TYR A 157 6.76 -17.32 -2.85
N LYS A 158 6.89 -18.45 -3.54
CA LYS A 158 6.57 -19.76 -3.00
C LYS A 158 7.84 -20.58 -2.93
N GLN A 159 8.03 -21.27 -1.81
CA GLN A 159 9.08 -22.24 -1.64
C GLN A 159 8.44 -23.56 -1.24
N SER A 160 8.61 -24.59 -2.06
CA SER A 160 8.17 -25.94 -1.73
C SER A 160 9.09 -26.53 -0.65
N LEU A 161 8.49 -27.18 0.35
CA LEU A 161 9.15 -27.68 1.55
C LEU A 161 8.78 -29.13 1.84
N LEU A 162 9.73 -29.88 2.39
CA LEU A 162 9.44 -31.09 3.16
C LEU A 162 9.56 -30.77 4.64
N LEU A 163 8.42 -30.78 5.33
CA LEU A 163 8.36 -30.80 6.80
C LEU A 163 8.27 -32.26 7.25
N GLU A 164 9.29 -32.73 7.97
CA GLU A 164 9.26 -34.01 8.68
C GLU A 164 8.65 -33.77 10.06
N ASN A 165 7.54 -34.44 10.40
CA ASN A 165 6.86 -34.20 11.69
C ASN A 165 7.73 -34.57 12.92
N ASP A 166 8.77 -35.38 12.73
CA ASP A 166 9.61 -35.92 13.81
C ASP A 166 10.89 -35.09 14.05
N TYR A 167 11.22 -34.19 13.14
CA TYR A 167 12.43 -33.38 13.18
C TYR A 167 12.00 -31.94 13.00
N ASP A 168 12.28 -31.05 13.96
CA ASP A 168 11.97 -29.60 13.93
C ASP A 168 12.76 -28.86 12.80
N SER A 169 12.70 -29.39 11.60
CA SER A 169 13.55 -29.17 10.46
C SER A 169 12.73 -29.18 9.18
N VAL A 170 13.23 -28.42 8.21
CA VAL A 170 12.62 -28.23 6.91
C VAL A 170 13.67 -28.50 5.87
N TYR A 171 13.32 -29.29 4.85
CA TYR A 171 14.13 -29.42 3.66
C TYR A 171 13.69 -28.41 2.63
N ILE A 172 14.67 -27.65 2.14
CA ILE A 172 14.51 -26.64 1.09
C ILE A 172 15.40 -26.98 -0.10
N ALA A 173 14.92 -26.65 -1.29
CA ALA A 173 15.71 -26.70 -2.51
C ALA A 173 16.36 -25.36 -2.82
N SER A 174 17.55 -25.38 -3.46
CA SER A 174 18.20 -24.20 -4.04
C SER A 174 17.31 -23.55 -5.12
N ILE A 175 17.56 -22.28 -5.46
CA ILE A 175 16.75 -21.56 -6.46
C ILE A 175 16.74 -22.22 -7.85
N ASP A 176 17.79 -22.97 -8.19
CA ASP A 176 17.90 -23.72 -9.43
C ASP A 176 17.33 -25.15 -9.35
N GLY A 177 16.82 -25.55 -8.17
CA GLY A 177 16.22 -26.86 -7.92
C GLY A 177 17.18 -28.03 -8.09
N LYS A 178 18.50 -27.81 -7.87
CA LYS A 178 19.53 -28.85 -8.02
C LYS A 178 20.10 -29.36 -6.71
N LYS A 179 19.97 -28.63 -5.61
CA LYS A 179 20.52 -29.01 -4.32
C LYS A 179 19.46 -28.91 -3.23
N GLU A 180 19.59 -29.73 -2.19
CA GLU A 180 18.74 -29.70 -0.99
C GLU A 180 19.57 -29.42 0.26
N LYS A 181 18.94 -28.73 1.22
CA LYS A 181 19.51 -28.48 2.54
C LYS A 181 18.43 -28.64 3.59
N MET A 182 18.77 -29.34 4.66
CA MET A 182 17.97 -29.37 5.89
C MET A 182 18.34 -28.15 6.75
N VAL A 183 17.34 -27.42 7.24
CA VAL A 183 17.49 -26.27 8.14
C VAL A 183 16.47 -26.42 9.27
N LYS A 184 16.80 -25.99 10.48
CA LYS A 184 15.79 -25.97 11.56
C LYS A 184 14.66 -25.00 11.21
N ILE A 185 13.43 -25.35 11.58
CA ILE A 185 12.26 -24.53 11.21
C ILE A 185 12.33 -23.10 11.78
N GLU A 186 12.87 -22.94 12.99
CA GLU A 186 13.02 -21.63 13.63
C GLU A 186 14.12 -20.79 12.96
N GLU A 187 15.23 -21.41 12.58
CA GLU A 187 16.28 -20.74 11.78
C GLU A 187 15.73 -20.31 10.42
N TYR A 188 14.92 -21.17 9.79
CA TYR A 188 14.26 -20.87 8.52
C TYR A 188 13.31 -19.67 8.65
N LYS A 189 12.43 -19.65 9.66
CA LYS A 189 11.54 -18.50 9.92
C LYS A 189 12.30 -17.21 10.19
N GLN A 190 13.40 -17.28 10.93
CA GLN A 190 14.23 -16.12 11.23
C GLN A 190 14.83 -15.52 9.95
N VAL A 191 15.38 -16.36 9.07
CA VAL A 191 15.92 -15.92 7.78
C VAL A 191 14.85 -15.25 6.93
N LEU A 192 13.61 -15.75 6.95
CA LEU A 192 12.46 -15.17 6.24
C LEU A 192 11.94 -13.84 6.83
N SER A 193 12.54 -13.34 7.90
CA SER A 193 12.25 -12.01 8.44
C SER A 193 13.27 -10.94 8.01
N ASN A 194 14.37 -11.34 7.37
CA ASN A 194 15.43 -10.44 6.92
C ASN A 194 15.60 -10.52 5.39
N PRO A 195 15.37 -9.41 4.66
CA PRO A 195 15.55 -9.37 3.21
C PRO A 195 16.90 -9.88 2.69
N ASP A 196 18.00 -9.57 3.38
CA ASP A 196 19.34 -9.89 2.89
C ASP A 196 19.67 -11.37 3.14
N GLU A 197 19.29 -11.88 4.31
CA GLU A 197 19.45 -13.30 4.65
C GLU A 197 18.58 -14.19 3.78
N TYR A 198 17.32 -13.77 3.50
CA TYR A 198 16.42 -14.49 2.60
C TYR A 198 17.04 -14.69 1.22
N MET A 199 17.62 -13.63 0.64
CA MET A 199 18.25 -13.71 -0.68
C MET A 199 19.48 -14.64 -0.67
N LEU A 200 20.28 -14.61 0.39
CA LEU A 200 21.46 -15.49 0.52
C LEU A 200 21.08 -16.96 0.72
N MET A 201 19.99 -17.23 1.45
CA MET A 201 19.53 -18.59 1.73
C MET A 201 19.16 -19.38 0.47
N LEU A 202 18.90 -18.73 -0.66
CA LEU A 202 18.47 -19.40 -1.89
C LEU A 202 19.58 -19.54 -2.95
N GLN A 203 20.76 -18.95 -2.74
CA GLN A 203 21.81 -18.77 -3.75
C GLN A 203 22.94 -19.83 -3.76
N TRP A 204 22.86 -20.87 -2.94
CA TRP A 204 23.94 -21.85 -2.71
C TRP A 204 24.00 -23.01 -3.70
#